data_AF-A0A7C9N9M5-F1
#
_entry.id   AF-A0A7C9N9M5-F1
#
_cell.length_a   1.000
_cell.length_b   1.000
_cell.length_c   1.000
_cell.angle_alpha   90.00
_cell.angle_beta   90.00
_cell.angle_gamma   90.00
#
_symmetry.space_group_name_H-M   'P 1'
#
loop_
_entity.id
_entity.type
_entity.pdbx_description
1 polymer ?
#
loop_
_entity_poly.entity_id
_entity_poly.type
_entity_poly.pdbx_seq_one_letter_code
_entity_poly.pdbx_strand_id
1 'polypeptide(L)' 'MGTSTLSRFQRGALAQLVSEGHHTYQDMADALGVAKSTISYELDR' A
#
# COMPACT_ATOMS: atom_id res chain seq x y z
N MET A 1 10.21 -5.84 -15.02
CA MET A 1 9.81 -6.26 -13.65
C MET A 1 8.34 -5.90 -13.51
N GLY A 2 7.46 -6.87 -13.28
CA GLY A 2 6.02 -6.59 -13.16
C GLY A 2 5.73 -5.86 -11.86
N THR A 3 5.15 -4.68 -11.93
CA THR A 3 4.61 -4.00 -10.75
C THR A 3 3.35 -4.73 -10.33
N SER A 4 3.44 -5.56 -9.29
CA SER A 4 2.26 -6.18 -8.69
C SER A 4 1.36 -5.08 -8.11
N THR A 5 0.20 -4.86 -8.74
CA THR A 5 -0.83 -3.93 -8.25
C THR A 5 -1.64 -4.57 -7.13
N LEU A 6 -2.17 -3.74 -6.24
CA LEU A 6 -3.00 -4.21 -5.13
C LEU A 6 -4.36 -4.73 -5.61
N SER A 7 -4.80 -5.81 -4.96
CA SER A 7 -6.18 -6.28 -5.07
C SER A 7 -7.16 -5.20 -4.58
N ARG A 8 -8.44 -5.32 -4.95
CA ARG A 8 -9.48 -4.37 -4.51
C ARG A 8 -9.59 -4.32 -2.97
N PHE A 9 -9.43 -5.47 -2.32
CA PHE A 9 -9.45 -5.56 -0.85
C PHE A 9 -8.25 -4.83 -0.23
N GLN A 10 -7.04 -5.10 -0.73
CA GLN A 10 -5.82 -4.44 -0.24
C GLN A 10 -5.84 -2.93 -0.49
N ARG A 11 -6.46 -2.47 -1.58
CA ARG A 11 -6.68 -1.03 -1.80
C ARG A 11 -7.60 -0.39 -0.77
N GLY A 12 -8.66 -1.09 -0.37
CA GLY A 12 -9.53 -0.63 0.71
C GLY A 12 -8.77 -0.49 2.04
N ALA A 13 -7.98 -1.51 2.38
CA ALA A 13 -7.14 -1.49 3.57
C ALA A 13 -6.04 -0.41 3.49
N LEU A 14 -5.40 -0.22 2.33
CA LEU A 14 -4.44 0.87 2.11
C LEU A 14 -5.09 2.24 2.34
N ALA A 15 -6.30 2.47 1.81
CA ALA A 15 -7.01 3.73 1.99
C ALA A 15 -7.33 4.01 3.48
N GLN A 16 -7.67 2.97 4.25
CA GLN A 16 -7.84 3.10 5.71
C GLN A 16 -6.52 3.47 6.40
N LEU A 17 -5.42 2.76 6.12
CA LEU A 17 -4.11 3.03 6.70
C LEU A 17 -3.62 4.46 6.40
N VAL A 18 -3.83 4.93 5.17
CA VAL A 18 -3.52 6.32 4.77
C VAL A 18 -4.40 7.31 5.54
N SER A 19 -5.69 7.03 5.68
CA SER A 19 -6.63 7.90 6.42
C SER A 19 -6.36 7.94 7.93
N GLU A 20 -5.80 6.87 8.50
CA GLU A 20 -5.39 6.79 9.90
C GLU A 20 -4.08 7.54 10.18
N GLY A 21 -3.37 7.96 9.12
CA GLY A 21 -2.12 8.72 9.24
C GLY A 21 -0.89 7.85 9.49
N HIS A 22 -0.93 6.55 9.16
CA HIS A 22 0.23 5.66 9.33
C HIS A 22 1.47 6.23 8.63
N HIS A 23 2.60 6.23 9.35
CA HIS A 23 3.67 7.20 9.15
C HIS A 23 4.69 6.86 8.05
N THR A 24 4.73 5.63 7.51
CA THR A 24 5.66 5.29 6.43
C THR A 24 5.08 4.30 5.42
N TYR A 25 5.56 4.35 4.16
CA TYR A 25 5.23 3.34 3.15
C TYR A 25 5.67 1.92 3.54
N GLN A 26 6.64 1.80 4.45
CA GLN A 26 7.10 0.51 4.94
C GLN A 26 6.05 -0.11 5.88
N ASP A 27 5.51 0.67 6.82
CA ASP A 27 4.45 0.19 7.73
C ASP A 27 3.20 -0.25 6.96
N MET A 28 2.82 0.51 5.92
CA MET A 28 1.69 0.15 5.05
C MET A 28 1.98 -1.15 4.26
N ALA A 29 3.22 -1.33 3.83
CA ALA A 29 3.64 -2.53 3.10
C ALA A 29 3.61 -3.77 4.01
N ASP A 30 4.12 -3.63 5.23
CA ASP A 30 4.14 -4.70 6.23
C ASP A 30 2.71 -5.08 6.67
N ALA A 31 1.83 -4.10 6.87
CA ALA A 31 0.42 -4.34 7.21
C ALA A 31 -0.34 -5.06 6.09
N LEU A 32 0.00 -4.80 4.83
CA LEU A 32 -0.68 -5.38 3.66
C LEU A 32 0.02 -6.64 3.12
N GLY A 33 1.19 -7.00 3.67
CA GLY A 33 2.00 -8.13 3.23
C GLY A 33 2.53 -7.98 1.81
N VAL A 34 2.88 -6.75 1.41
CA VAL A 34 3.34 -6.42 0.05
C VAL A 34 4.69 -5.73 0.06
N ALA A 35 5.27 -5.53 -1.13
CA ALA A 35 6.49 -4.75 -1.26
C ALA A 35 6.22 -3.25 -1.09
N LYS A 36 7.15 -2.52 -0.45
CA LYS A 36 7.11 -1.05 -0.35
C LYS A 36 6.95 -0.37 -1.72
N SER A 37 7.58 -0.91 -2.76
CA SER A 37 7.46 -0.39 -4.13
C SER A 37 6.01 -0.47 -4.65
N THR A 38 5.23 -1.46 -4.23
CA THR A 38 3.81 -1.57 -4.56
C THR A 38 3.02 -0.45 -3.89
N ILE A 39 3.31 -0.13 -2.61
CA ILE A 39 2.67 1.00 -1.92
C ILE A 39 3.02 2.33 -2.60
N SER A 40 4.30 2.57 -2.90
CA SER A 40 4.71 3.78 -3.60
C SER A 40 4.03 3.92 -4.96
N TYR A 41 3.91 2.84 -5.73
CA TYR A 41 3.20 2.87 -7.01
C TYR A 41 1.70 3.16 -6.87
N GLU A 42 1.03 2.59 -5.86
CA GLU A 42 -0.42 2.79 -5.67
C GLU A 42 -0.78 4.16 -5.10
N LEU A 43 0.15 4.82 -4.38
CA LEU A 43 -0.06 6.17 -3.84
C LEU A 43 0.38 7.29 -4.79
N ASP A 44 1.30 7.00 -5.72
CA ASP A 44 1.73 7.93 -6.77
C ASP A 44 0.71 8.03 -7.93
N ARG A 45 -0.13 7.00 -8.09
CA ARG A 45 -1.13 6.87 -9.17
C ARG A 45 -2.40 7.68 -8.93
#